data_AF-A0A919ZKJ4-F1
#
_entry.id   AF-A0A919ZKJ4-F1
#
_cell.length_a   1.000
_cell.length_b   1.000
_cell.length_c   1.000
_cell.angle_alpha   90.00
_cell.angle_beta   90.00
_cell.angle_gamma   90.00
#
_symmetry.space_group_name_H-M   'P 1'
#
loop_
_entity.id
_entity.type
_entity.pdbx_description
1 polymer ?
#
loop_
_entity_poly.entity_id
_entity_poly.type
_entity_poly.pdbx_seq_one_letter_code
_entity_poly.pdbx_strand_id
1 'polypeptide(L)'
;MSFGARVLKTGIAVTLALYVSMLLGIDQSPVGAAIAAIFAMQPSIYRSWRYFLDQLQSTTLGAIVALVGGMIFSNEPIAVGAACILVISICLKLNMGDTIGLTLVTVVSIMEASGDWNYALNRFLLTLVGIICASVINVTVSPPKPKIQFVMQIRSVFDRMSLLLRTSISDEIKESVFRDEKNDLEGQIKSLVDKYRLFEEETQKLRRAKFSTTRQMVVYKLMLSSLQKGYAVLDAVDRHYFQSERTEKTDEYFDNHLEKLIKFHEHVLLKFEDKLKPNDHEGEEIVRTNVEFMESAIERIEFDREGMLRLSIVAAAMYDYGYQLERLNRLADHILDSEESKDNSDGLSAWLKK
;
A
#
# COMPACT_ATOMS: atom_id res chain seq x y z
N MET A 1 -9.37 -10.49 -2.34
CA MET A 1 -8.27 -11.30 -1.78
C MET A 1 -7.23 -11.56 -2.86
N SER A 2 -6.01 -11.00 -2.74
CA SER A 2 -4.93 -11.03 -3.77
C SER A 2 -4.00 -12.25 -3.66
N PHE A 3 -4.38 -13.28 -2.91
CA PHE A 3 -3.56 -14.46 -2.65
C PHE A 3 -3.24 -15.31 -3.88
N GLY A 4 -3.97 -15.15 -5.00
CA GLY A 4 -3.78 -15.98 -6.20
C GLY A 4 -2.54 -15.62 -7.04
N ALA A 5 -2.34 -14.34 -7.35
CA ALA A 5 -1.32 -13.94 -8.33
C ALA A 5 0.12 -14.20 -7.85
N ARG A 6 0.39 -14.01 -6.55
CA ARG A 6 1.72 -14.28 -5.98
C ARG A 6 2.02 -15.77 -5.96
N VAL A 7 1.07 -16.59 -5.52
CA VAL A 7 1.24 -18.05 -5.47
C VAL A 7 1.46 -18.62 -6.88
N LEU A 8 0.66 -18.17 -7.85
CA LEU A 8 0.78 -18.60 -9.24
C LEU A 8 2.14 -18.26 -9.84
N LYS A 9 2.60 -17.00 -9.70
CA LYS A 9 3.89 -16.59 -10.26
C LYS A 9 5.07 -17.27 -9.54
N THR A 10 4.97 -17.57 -8.25
CA THR A 10 5.98 -18.39 -7.55
C THR A 10 6.04 -19.79 -8.15
N GLY A 11 4.89 -20.44 -8.36
CA GLY A 11 4.85 -21.76 -9.01
C GLY A 11 5.47 -21.75 -10.40
N ILE A 12 5.14 -20.74 -11.23
CA ILE A 12 5.71 -20.58 -12.57
C ILE A 12 7.24 -20.34 -12.51
N ALA A 13 7.71 -19.52 -11.57
CA ALA A 13 9.13 -19.27 -11.37
C ALA A 13 9.90 -20.54 -10.97
N VAL A 14 9.32 -21.36 -10.09
CA VAL A 14 9.91 -22.65 -9.69
C VAL A 14 9.99 -23.59 -10.87
N THR A 15 8.90 -23.74 -11.63
CA THR A 15 8.87 -24.57 -12.84
C THR A 15 9.94 -24.13 -13.84
N LEU A 16 10.02 -22.82 -14.10
CA LEU A 16 11.04 -22.26 -14.99
C LEU A 16 12.47 -22.53 -14.49
N ALA A 17 12.74 -22.33 -13.20
CA ALA A 17 14.06 -22.57 -12.60
C ALA A 17 14.48 -24.04 -12.71
N LEU A 18 13.54 -24.99 -12.51
CA LEU A 18 13.79 -26.41 -12.68
C LEU A 18 14.12 -26.76 -14.13
N TYR A 19 13.34 -26.30 -15.10
CA TYR A 19 13.62 -26.57 -16.52
C TYR A 19 14.94 -25.94 -16.98
N VAL A 20 15.21 -24.70 -16.61
CA VAL A 20 16.46 -24.02 -16.99
C VAL A 20 17.67 -24.70 -16.38
N SER A 21 17.61 -25.13 -15.12
CA SER A 21 18.72 -25.86 -14.49
C SER A 21 18.97 -27.23 -15.11
N MET A 22 17.91 -27.96 -15.50
CA MET A 22 18.04 -29.22 -16.25
C MET A 22 18.65 -29.00 -17.64
N LEU A 23 18.24 -27.94 -18.35
CA LEU A 23 18.77 -27.61 -19.69
C LEU A 23 20.25 -27.21 -19.66
N LEU A 24 20.70 -26.55 -18.59
CA LEU A 24 22.10 -26.18 -18.41
C LEU A 24 23.00 -27.37 -18.06
N GLY A 25 22.43 -28.55 -17.79
CA GLY A 25 23.19 -29.78 -17.54
C GLY A 25 24.07 -29.71 -16.29
N ILE A 26 23.67 -28.94 -15.28
CA ILE A 26 24.44 -28.82 -14.03
C ILE A 26 24.37 -30.16 -13.30
N ASP A 27 25.52 -30.73 -12.92
CA ASP A 27 25.66 -32.08 -12.34
C ASP A 27 24.94 -32.29 -10.99
N GLN A 28 24.28 -31.26 -10.46
CA GLN A 28 23.58 -31.27 -9.18
C GLN A 28 22.05 -31.26 -9.36
N SER A 29 21.36 -31.77 -8.34
CA SER A 29 19.90 -31.79 -8.30
C SER A 29 19.29 -30.39 -8.55
N PRO A 30 18.37 -30.25 -9.53
CA PRO A 30 17.65 -29.01 -9.84
C PRO A 30 16.92 -28.37 -8.66
N VAL A 31 16.68 -29.12 -7.58
CA VAL A 31 16.00 -28.67 -6.36
C VAL A 31 16.63 -27.40 -5.78
N GLY A 32 17.94 -27.21 -5.90
CA GLY A 32 18.61 -25.98 -5.46
C GLY A 32 18.08 -24.72 -6.16
N ALA A 33 17.86 -24.78 -7.47
CA ALA A 33 17.33 -23.67 -8.25
C ALA A 33 15.86 -23.38 -7.89
N ALA A 34 15.06 -24.42 -7.62
CA ALA A 34 13.69 -24.26 -7.13
C ALA A 34 13.64 -23.55 -5.77
N ILE A 35 14.47 -23.98 -4.80
CA ILE A 35 14.56 -23.33 -3.48
C ILE A 35 14.94 -21.86 -3.65
N ALA A 36 15.98 -21.57 -4.45
CA ALA A 36 16.40 -20.20 -4.71
C ALA A 36 15.29 -19.35 -5.35
N ALA A 37 14.52 -19.90 -6.29
CA ALA A 37 13.40 -19.19 -6.91
C ALA A 37 12.27 -18.85 -5.92
N ILE A 38 11.99 -19.73 -4.94
CA ILE A 38 10.99 -19.48 -3.89
C ILE A 38 11.41 -18.30 -3.03
N PHE A 39 12.64 -18.33 -2.51
CA PHE A 39 13.16 -17.27 -1.64
C PHE A 39 13.35 -15.93 -2.38
N ALA A 40 13.67 -15.98 -3.67
CA ALA A 40 13.85 -14.80 -4.50
C ALA A 40 12.54 -14.09 -4.91
N MET A 41 11.36 -14.66 -4.64
CA MET A 41 10.10 -14.06 -5.04
C MET A 41 9.69 -12.86 -4.17
N GLN A 42 10.04 -11.66 -4.64
CA GLN A 42 9.84 -10.40 -3.92
C GLN A 42 8.49 -9.71 -4.24
N PRO A 43 7.96 -8.89 -3.30
CA PRO A 43 6.68 -8.19 -3.47
C PRO A 43 6.75 -7.01 -4.46
N SER A 44 7.94 -6.57 -4.87
CA SER A 44 8.12 -5.50 -5.86
C SER A 44 9.33 -5.77 -6.77
N ILE A 45 9.33 -5.18 -7.96
CA ILE A 45 10.45 -5.31 -8.93
C ILE A 45 11.72 -4.68 -8.36
N TYR A 46 11.60 -3.48 -7.76
CA TYR A 46 12.74 -2.81 -7.12
C TYR A 46 13.36 -3.66 -6.00
N ARG A 47 12.51 -4.28 -5.15
CA ARG A 47 13.00 -5.18 -4.10
C ARG A 47 13.60 -6.45 -4.68
N SER A 48 13.07 -6.98 -5.80
CA SER A 48 13.66 -8.11 -6.54
C SER A 48 15.10 -7.80 -6.99
N TRP A 49 15.33 -6.60 -7.54
CA TRP A 49 16.65 -6.16 -8.00
C TRP A 49 17.63 -5.97 -6.84
N ARG A 50 17.19 -5.28 -5.78
CA ARG A 50 18.02 -5.11 -4.57
C ARG A 50 18.33 -6.46 -3.93
N TYR A 51 17.34 -7.33 -3.82
CA TYR A 51 17.51 -8.69 -3.31
C TYR A 51 18.50 -9.49 -4.16
N PHE A 52 18.47 -9.38 -5.48
CA PHE A 52 19.45 -10.03 -6.35
C PHE A 52 20.89 -9.60 -6.02
N LEU A 53 21.12 -8.28 -5.87
CA LEU A 53 22.46 -7.75 -5.54
C LEU A 53 22.91 -8.18 -4.13
N ASP A 54 22.03 -8.06 -3.15
CA ASP A 54 22.31 -8.47 -1.78
C ASP A 54 22.58 -9.99 -1.73
N GLN A 55 21.77 -10.79 -2.42
CA GLN A 55 21.92 -12.25 -2.44
C GLN A 55 23.22 -12.68 -3.11
N LEU A 56 23.67 -11.98 -4.15
CA LEU A 56 24.95 -12.25 -4.79
C LEU A 56 26.10 -12.07 -3.78
N GLN A 57 26.11 -10.98 -3.02
CA GLN A 57 27.11 -10.74 -1.98
C GLN A 57 27.03 -11.75 -0.83
N SER A 58 25.83 -12.00 -0.28
CA SER A 58 25.69 -12.87 0.89
C SER A 58 25.95 -14.33 0.56
N THR A 59 25.54 -14.80 -0.62
CA THR A 59 25.78 -16.17 -1.06
C THR A 59 27.26 -16.39 -1.36
N THR A 60 27.95 -15.43 -1.98
CA THR A 60 29.40 -15.52 -2.16
C THR A 60 30.12 -15.56 -0.82
N LEU A 61 29.75 -14.70 0.13
CA LEU A 61 30.34 -14.70 1.47
C LEU A 61 30.08 -16.02 2.21
N GLY A 62 28.83 -16.50 2.19
CA GLY A 62 28.44 -17.77 2.80
C GLY A 62 29.19 -18.95 2.18
N ALA A 63 29.32 -18.99 0.85
CA ALA A 63 30.07 -20.03 0.17
C ALA A 63 31.56 -20.03 0.55
N ILE A 64 32.20 -18.86 0.64
CA ILE A 64 33.60 -18.75 1.09
C ILE A 64 33.77 -19.28 2.51
N VAL A 65 32.91 -18.85 3.44
CA VAL A 65 32.94 -19.32 4.83
C VAL A 65 32.72 -20.84 4.90
N ALA A 66 31.77 -21.35 4.13
CA ALA A 66 31.45 -22.78 4.10
C ALA A 66 32.57 -23.64 3.50
N LEU A 67 33.25 -23.15 2.45
CA LEU A 67 34.42 -23.82 1.87
C LEU A 67 35.56 -23.92 2.89
N VAL A 68 35.91 -22.81 3.54
CA VAL A 68 36.96 -22.78 4.57
C VAL A 68 36.58 -23.64 5.77
N GLY A 69 35.34 -23.53 6.24
CA GLY A 69 34.83 -24.32 7.36
C GLY A 69 34.83 -25.82 7.06
N GLY A 70 34.36 -26.22 5.87
CA GLY A 70 34.31 -27.61 5.43
C GLY A 70 35.70 -28.23 5.27
N MET A 71 36.69 -27.48 4.78
CA MET A 71 38.07 -27.96 4.68
C MET A 71 38.75 -28.17 6.04
N ILE A 72 38.47 -27.30 7.02
CA ILE A 72 39.15 -27.35 8.33
C ILE A 72 38.47 -28.32 9.29
N PHE A 73 37.13 -28.31 9.34
CA PHE A 73 36.36 -29.01 10.36
C PHE A 73 35.54 -30.18 9.81
N SER A 74 35.63 -30.45 8.50
CA SER A 74 34.79 -31.44 7.82
C SER A 74 33.29 -31.21 8.10
N ASN A 75 32.46 -32.23 7.97
CA ASN A 75 31.00 -32.13 8.14
C ASN A 75 30.53 -32.32 9.60
N GLU A 76 31.27 -31.79 10.58
CA GLU A 76 30.86 -31.86 11.99
C GLU A 76 29.67 -30.91 12.26
N PRO A 77 28.53 -31.37 12.82
CA PRO A 77 27.35 -30.53 13.02
C PRO A 77 27.61 -29.25 13.83
N ILE A 78 28.51 -29.32 14.80
CA ILE A 78 28.91 -28.16 15.63
C ILE A 78 29.61 -27.10 14.76
N ALA A 79 30.46 -27.53 13.84
CA ALA A 79 31.17 -26.62 12.92
C ALA A 79 30.21 -25.96 11.93
N VAL A 80 29.21 -26.70 11.43
CA VAL A 80 28.14 -26.15 10.58
C VAL A 80 27.35 -25.08 11.32
N GLY A 81 26.95 -25.35 12.57
CA GLY A 81 26.28 -24.37 13.42
C GLY A 81 27.11 -23.10 13.64
N ALA A 82 28.40 -23.25 13.92
CA ALA A 82 29.31 -22.12 14.12
C ALA A 82 29.47 -21.26 12.85
N ALA A 83 29.61 -21.90 11.67
CA ALA A 83 29.67 -21.21 10.39
C ALA A 83 28.38 -20.43 10.10
N CYS A 84 27.21 -21.02 10.38
CA CYS A 84 25.92 -20.34 10.26
C CYS A 84 25.84 -19.09 11.16
N ILE A 85 26.23 -19.19 12.43
CA ILE A 85 26.22 -18.05 13.37
C ILE A 85 27.13 -16.92 12.86
N LEU A 86 28.31 -17.27 12.35
CA LEU A 86 29.26 -16.32 11.79
C LEU A 86 28.66 -15.60 10.57
N VAL A 87 28.07 -16.34 9.63
CA VAL A 87 27.45 -15.77 8.43
C VAL A 87 26.24 -14.89 8.78
N ILE A 88 25.38 -15.32 9.71
CA ILE A 88 24.25 -14.50 10.19
C ILE A 88 24.76 -13.17 10.75
N SER A 89 25.80 -13.23 11.59
CA SER A 89 26.38 -12.03 12.22
C SER A 89 26.92 -11.05 11.18
N ILE A 90 27.55 -11.56 10.12
CA ILE A 90 28.07 -10.73 9.03
C ILE A 90 26.93 -10.15 8.19
N CYS A 91 25.95 -10.97 7.78
CA CYS A 91 24.81 -10.50 6.99
C CYS A 91 24.00 -9.42 7.72
N LEU A 92 23.80 -9.55 9.04
CA LEU A 92 23.13 -8.54 9.85
C LEU A 92 23.94 -7.23 9.90
N LYS A 93 25.27 -7.30 10.07
CA LYS A 93 26.14 -6.10 10.02
C LYS A 93 26.09 -5.38 8.67
N LEU A 94 25.89 -6.12 7.57
CA LEU A 94 25.79 -5.57 6.22
C LEU A 94 24.36 -5.13 5.84
N ASN A 95 23.39 -5.21 6.76
CA ASN A 95 21.96 -4.93 6.52
C ASN A 95 21.30 -5.83 5.46
N MET A 96 21.74 -7.09 5.35
CA MET A 96 21.28 -8.07 4.37
C MET A 96 20.36 -9.12 5.03
N GLY A 97 19.45 -8.67 5.89
CA GLY A 97 18.59 -9.56 6.69
C GLY A 97 17.69 -10.47 5.84
N ASP A 98 17.21 -9.95 4.70
CA ASP A 98 16.28 -10.64 3.80
C ASP A 98 16.92 -11.86 3.11
N THR A 99 18.26 -11.92 2.99
CA THR A 99 18.98 -12.96 2.24
C THR A 99 19.50 -14.11 3.11
N ILE A 100 19.42 -13.96 4.44
CA ILE A 100 19.98 -14.90 5.42
C ILE A 100 19.47 -16.31 5.19
N GLY A 101 18.16 -16.50 5.00
CA GLY A 101 17.55 -17.82 4.87
C GLY A 101 18.15 -18.64 3.73
N LEU A 102 18.24 -18.07 2.53
CA LEU A 102 18.79 -18.75 1.35
C LEU A 102 20.32 -18.92 1.47
N THR A 103 21.02 -17.95 2.05
CA THR A 103 22.46 -18.05 2.28
C THR A 103 22.82 -19.18 3.25
N LEU A 104 22.03 -19.39 4.31
CA LEU A 104 22.24 -20.49 5.26
C LEU A 104 22.03 -21.86 4.61
N VAL A 105 21.01 -22.00 3.75
CA VAL A 105 20.82 -23.23 2.97
C VAL A 105 22.06 -23.53 2.13
N THR A 106 22.70 -22.51 1.53
CA THR A 106 23.95 -22.68 0.79
C THR A 106 25.11 -23.10 1.69
N VAL A 107 25.27 -22.48 2.86
CA VAL A 107 26.34 -22.82 3.82
C VAL A 107 26.23 -24.29 4.25
N VAL A 108 25.05 -24.73 4.66
CA VAL A 108 24.80 -26.10 5.10
C VAL A 108 25.09 -27.09 3.99
N SER A 109 24.59 -26.86 2.76
CA SER A 109 24.83 -27.76 1.63
C SER A 109 26.31 -27.88 1.25
N ILE A 110 27.07 -26.78 1.29
CA ILE A 110 28.50 -26.80 0.94
C ILE A 110 29.32 -27.51 2.01
N MET A 111 29.02 -27.29 3.29
CA MET A 111 29.70 -27.99 4.39
C MET A 111 29.37 -29.48 4.44
N GLU A 112 28.15 -29.87 4.06
CA GLU A 112 27.78 -31.28 3.90
C GLU A 112 28.66 -31.98 2.86
N ALA A 113 28.98 -31.29 1.77
CA ALA A 113 29.92 -31.74 0.74
C ALA A 113 31.40 -31.54 1.14
N SER A 114 31.69 -31.39 2.44
CA SER A 114 33.04 -31.18 2.99
C SER A 114 33.82 -30.01 2.34
N GLY A 115 33.11 -28.98 1.88
CA GLY A 115 33.74 -27.82 1.24
C GLY A 115 34.34 -28.12 -0.14
N ASP A 116 33.79 -29.07 -0.90
CA ASP A 116 34.19 -29.29 -2.29
C ASP A 116 33.93 -28.04 -3.16
N TRP A 117 34.98 -27.56 -3.83
CA TRP A 117 34.94 -26.40 -4.71
C TRP A 117 33.96 -26.58 -5.87
N ASN A 118 33.96 -27.75 -6.52
CA ASN A 118 33.08 -28.02 -7.65
C ASN A 118 31.62 -28.05 -7.18
N TYR A 119 31.39 -28.62 -6.00
CA TYR A 119 30.07 -28.61 -5.37
C TYR A 119 29.60 -27.18 -5.06
N ALA A 120 30.47 -26.35 -4.47
CA ALA A 120 30.14 -24.97 -4.15
C ALA A 120 29.85 -24.12 -5.39
N LEU A 121 30.62 -24.29 -6.46
CA LEU A 121 30.42 -23.58 -7.72
C LEU A 121 29.08 -23.95 -8.36
N ASN A 122 28.78 -25.25 -8.47
CA ASN A 122 27.51 -25.73 -9.01
C ASN A 122 26.32 -25.24 -8.16
N ARG A 123 26.48 -25.21 -6.83
CA ARG A 123 25.46 -24.70 -5.91
C ARG A 123 25.21 -23.20 -6.10
N PHE A 124 26.28 -22.43 -6.27
CA PHE A 124 26.20 -21.00 -6.55
C PHE A 124 25.49 -20.72 -7.88
N LEU A 125 25.83 -21.46 -8.94
CA LEU A 125 25.19 -21.34 -10.25
C LEU A 125 23.70 -21.69 -10.20
N LEU A 126 23.31 -22.78 -9.53
CA LEU A 126 21.90 -23.14 -9.34
C LEU A 126 21.12 -22.05 -8.61
N THR A 127 21.73 -21.47 -7.58
CA THR A 127 21.13 -20.38 -6.82
C THR A 127 20.91 -19.15 -7.71
N LEU A 128 21.91 -18.80 -8.51
CA LEU A 128 21.84 -17.69 -9.46
C LEU A 128 20.72 -17.90 -10.49
N VAL A 129 20.63 -19.10 -11.07
CA VAL A 129 19.56 -19.48 -12.02
C VAL A 129 18.18 -19.29 -11.37
N GLY A 130 17.99 -19.79 -10.15
CA GLY A 130 16.73 -19.64 -9.44
C GLY A 130 16.33 -18.18 -9.21
N ILE A 131 17.27 -17.33 -8.79
CA ILE A 131 17.02 -15.90 -8.56
C ILE A 131 16.71 -15.17 -9.87
N ILE A 132 17.42 -15.49 -10.96
CA ILE A 132 17.18 -14.91 -12.29
C ILE A 132 15.78 -15.30 -12.78
N CYS A 133 15.42 -16.58 -12.72
CA CYS A 133 14.10 -17.06 -13.11
C CYS A 133 12.99 -16.39 -12.30
N ALA A 134 13.14 -16.31 -10.97
CA ALA A 134 12.19 -15.61 -10.11
C ALA A 134 12.07 -14.12 -10.47
N SER A 135 13.19 -13.45 -10.74
CA SER A 135 13.20 -12.03 -11.12
C SER A 135 12.53 -11.80 -12.47
N VAL A 136 12.81 -12.63 -13.47
CA VAL A 136 12.16 -12.59 -14.79
C VAL A 136 10.65 -12.74 -14.64
N ILE A 137 10.19 -13.77 -13.93
CA ILE A 137 8.77 -14.02 -13.72
C ILE A 137 8.12 -12.91 -12.89
N ASN A 138 8.82 -12.34 -11.91
CA ASN A 138 8.30 -11.24 -11.09
C ASN A 138 8.05 -9.96 -11.91
N VAL A 139 8.78 -9.79 -13.02
CA VAL A 139 8.61 -8.68 -13.97
C VAL A 139 7.54 -8.99 -15.02
N THR A 140 7.54 -10.20 -15.58
CA THR A 140 6.68 -10.55 -16.72
C THR A 140 5.27 -10.99 -16.32
N VAL A 141 5.12 -11.69 -15.19
CA VAL A 141 3.85 -12.27 -14.75
C VAL A 141 3.23 -11.42 -13.65
N SER A 142 2.23 -10.61 -14.02
CA SER A 142 1.47 -9.73 -13.11
C SER A 142 2.38 -8.86 -12.24
N PRO A 143 3.09 -7.87 -12.85
CA PRO A 143 4.00 -7.02 -12.11
C PRO A 143 3.27 -6.35 -10.94
N PRO A 144 3.80 -6.42 -9.71
CA PRO A 144 3.14 -5.87 -8.54
C PRO A 144 3.07 -4.34 -8.63
N LYS A 145 1.84 -3.79 -8.59
CA LYS A 145 1.57 -2.34 -8.63
C LYS A 145 0.93 -1.88 -7.31
N PRO A 146 1.67 -1.83 -6.19
CA PRO A 146 1.13 -1.54 -4.87
C PRO A 146 0.44 -0.16 -4.80
N LYS A 147 1.00 0.83 -5.50
CA LYS A 147 0.45 2.19 -5.63
C LYS A 147 -0.98 2.20 -6.19
N ILE A 148 -1.19 1.51 -7.31
CA ILE A 148 -2.52 1.42 -7.96
C ILE A 148 -3.49 0.70 -7.05
N GLN A 149 -3.06 -0.40 -6.42
CA GLN A 149 -3.91 -1.14 -5.48
C GLN A 149 -4.35 -0.29 -4.29
N PHE A 150 -3.47 0.58 -3.79
CA PHE A 150 -3.78 1.48 -2.68
C PHE A 150 -4.84 2.52 -3.08
N VAL A 151 -4.69 3.17 -4.24
CA VAL A 151 -5.69 4.13 -4.76
C VAL A 151 -7.03 3.45 -5.03
N MET A 152 -7.02 2.24 -5.60
CA MET A 152 -8.26 1.46 -5.79
C MET A 152 -8.95 1.10 -4.47
N GLN A 153 -8.18 0.80 -3.42
CA GLN A 153 -8.76 0.54 -2.10
C GLN A 153 -9.35 1.81 -1.48
N ILE A 154 -8.67 2.96 -1.59
CA ILE A 154 -9.22 4.26 -1.20
C ILE A 154 -10.57 4.50 -1.88
N ARG A 155 -10.64 4.28 -3.20
CA ARG A 155 -11.87 4.46 -3.97
C ARG A 155 -12.98 3.51 -3.53
N SER A 156 -12.68 2.23 -3.34
CA SER A 156 -13.66 1.27 -2.84
C SER A 156 -14.19 1.63 -1.45
N VAL A 157 -13.35 2.20 -0.59
CA VAL A 157 -13.75 2.69 0.75
C VAL A 157 -14.60 3.95 0.62
N PHE A 158 -14.23 4.88 -0.27
CA PHE A 158 -15.04 6.04 -0.59
C PHE A 158 -16.43 5.65 -1.10
N ASP A 159 -16.53 4.73 -2.05
CA ASP A 159 -17.82 4.32 -2.64
C ASP A 159 -18.77 3.80 -1.55
N ARG A 160 -18.28 2.96 -0.64
CA ARG A 160 -19.04 2.47 0.53
C ARG A 160 -19.42 3.60 1.48
N MET A 161 -18.47 4.48 1.82
CA MET A 161 -18.71 5.63 2.68
C MET A 161 -19.75 6.58 2.09
N SER A 162 -19.70 6.84 0.79
CA SER A 162 -20.60 7.74 0.08
C SER A 162 -22.04 7.23 0.09
N LEU A 163 -22.23 5.92 -0.12
CA LEU A 163 -23.54 5.29 -0.01
C LEU A 163 -24.08 5.41 1.41
N LEU A 164 -23.24 5.09 2.40
CA LEU A 164 -23.65 5.13 3.80
C LEU A 164 -24.02 6.56 4.22
N LEU A 165 -23.23 7.57 3.82
CA LEU A 165 -23.51 8.98 4.09
C LEU A 165 -24.86 9.43 3.49
N ARG A 166 -25.14 9.10 2.22
CA ARG A 166 -26.42 9.42 1.56
C ARG A 166 -27.62 8.81 2.28
N THR A 167 -27.50 7.55 2.70
CA THR A 167 -28.59 6.87 3.40
C THR A 167 -28.73 7.28 4.87
N SER A 168 -27.73 7.95 5.44
CA SER A 168 -27.65 8.21 6.88
C SER A 168 -28.57 9.33 7.36
N ILE A 169 -28.85 10.33 6.52
CA ILE A 169 -29.69 11.48 6.89
C ILE A 169 -31.13 11.26 6.42
N SER A 170 -31.30 10.63 5.25
CA SER A 170 -32.60 10.33 4.65
C SER A 170 -33.44 9.25 5.40
N ASP A 171 -32.93 8.71 6.53
CA ASP A 171 -33.56 7.67 7.37
C ASP A 171 -33.97 6.39 6.61
N GLU A 172 -33.35 6.14 5.45
CA GLU A 172 -33.68 5.00 4.58
C GLU A 172 -33.08 3.68 5.10
N ILE A 173 -31.99 3.77 5.87
CA ILE A 173 -31.25 2.62 6.38
C ILE A 173 -31.61 2.34 7.85
N LYS A 174 -31.80 1.07 8.18
CA LYS A 174 -32.02 0.64 9.58
C LYS A 174 -30.77 0.96 10.42
N GLU A 175 -30.96 1.54 11.61
CA GLU A 175 -29.86 1.90 12.53
C GLU A 175 -28.87 0.75 12.80
N SER A 176 -29.37 -0.47 12.99
CA SER A 176 -28.50 -1.63 13.24
C SER A 176 -27.60 -1.95 12.04
N VAL A 177 -28.17 -1.89 10.83
CA VAL A 177 -27.43 -2.12 9.57
C VAL A 177 -26.43 -0.98 9.34
N PHE A 178 -26.84 0.26 9.61
CA PHE A 178 -25.95 1.42 9.54
C PHE A 178 -24.72 1.26 10.44
N ARG A 179 -24.93 0.86 11.71
CA ARG A 179 -23.84 0.65 12.66
C ARG A 179 -22.90 -0.48 12.24
N ASP A 180 -23.43 -1.58 11.71
CA ASP A 180 -22.61 -2.70 11.22
C ASP A 180 -21.72 -2.28 10.03
N GLU A 181 -22.31 -1.62 9.02
CA GLU A 181 -21.57 -1.11 7.86
C GLU A 181 -20.55 -0.03 8.24
N LYS A 182 -20.90 0.87 9.17
CA LYS A 182 -19.99 1.87 9.73
C LYS A 182 -18.79 1.21 10.42
N ASN A 183 -19.00 0.15 11.20
CA ASN A 183 -17.92 -0.55 11.90
C ASN A 183 -16.97 -1.28 10.93
N ASP A 184 -17.51 -1.93 9.88
CA ASP A 184 -16.69 -2.51 8.82
C ASP A 184 -15.87 -1.45 8.08
N LEU A 185 -16.49 -0.32 7.75
CA LEU A 185 -15.83 0.82 7.11
C LEU A 185 -14.68 1.38 7.97
N GLU A 186 -14.86 1.48 9.28
CA GLU A 186 -13.80 1.90 10.21
C GLU A 186 -12.59 0.95 10.14
N GLY A 187 -12.83 -0.37 10.10
CA GLY A 187 -11.80 -1.39 9.94
C GLY A 187 -11.03 -1.25 8.62
N GLN A 188 -11.75 -0.98 7.52
CA GLN A 188 -11.13 -0.76 6.21
C GLN A 188 -10.27 0.52 6.19
N ILE A 189 -10.74 1.62 6.79
CA ILE A 189 -9.97 2.87 6.91
C ILE A 189 -8.72 2.65 7.78
N LYS A 190 -8.83 1.94 8.92
CA LYS A 190 -7.68 1.57 9.76
C LYS A 190 -6.64 0.78 8.96
N SER A 191 -7.07 -0.22 8.16
CA SER A 191 -6.16 -0.97 7.29
C SER A 191 -5.44 -0.10 6.26
N LEU A 192 -6.12 0.91 5.70
CA LEU A 192 -5.49 1.88 4.79
C LEU A 192 -4.45 2.76 5.50
N VAL A 193 -4.75 3.21 6.74
CA VAL A 193 -3.80 3.96 7.57
C VAL A 193 -2.53 3.16 7.85
N ASP A 194 -2.67 1.88 8.21
CA ASP A 194 -1.51 1.03 8.48
C ASP A 194 -0.67 0.79 7.23
N LYS A 195 -1.30 0.56 6.08
CA LYS A 195 -0.59 0.47 4.78
C LYS A 195 0.15 1.75 4.43
N TYR A 196 -0.47 2.91 4.64
CA TYR A 196 0.17 4.21 4.42
C TYR A 196 1.41 4.37 5.31
N ARG A 197 1.33 4.01 6.59
CA ARG A 197 2.48 4.07 7.52
C ARG A 197 3.66 3.23 7.03
N LEU A 198 3.39 2.02 6.53
CA LEU A 198 4.43 1.17 5.94
C LEU A 198 5.11 1.85 4.74
N PHE A 199 4.34 2.47 3.83
CA PHE A 199 4.91 3.22 2.71
C PHE A 199 5.71 4.44 3.18
N GLU A 200 5.24 5.14 4.21
CA GLU A 200 5.94 6.31 4.78
C GLU A 200 7.28 5.91 5.40
N GLU A 201 7.33 4.82 6.17
CA GLU A 201 8.57 4.28 6.74
C GLU A 201 9.58 3.84 5.67
N GLU A 202 9.11 3.15 4.62
CA GLU A 202 9.97 2.76 3.49
C GLU A 202 10.57 3.99 2.80
N THR A 203 9.76 5.04 2.63
CA THR A 203 10.19 6.28 1.99
C THR A 203 11.21 7.05 2.84
N GLN A 204 11.03 7.10 4.16
CA GLN A 204 11.98 7.74 5.09
C GLN A 204 13.33 7.02 5.17
N LYS A 205 13.33 5.68 5.10
CA LYS A 205 14.56 4.88 5.11
C LYS A 205 15.39 5.06 3.83
N LEU A 206 14.77 5.48 2.72
CA LEU A 206 15.46 5.84 1.50
C LEU A 206 16.12 7.21 1.65
N ARG A 207 17.44 7.22 1.95
CA ARG A 207 18.30 8.43 2.10
C ARG A 207 18.22 9.47 0.97
N ARG A 208 17.62 9.13 -0.18
CA ARG A 208 17.34 10.01 -1.32
C ARG A 208 15.99 9.65 -1.96
N ALA A 209 14.91 9.78 -1.21
CA ALA A 209 13.58 9.71 -1.80
C ALA A 209 13.46 10.78 -2.90
N LYS A 210 13.03 10.36 -4.10
CA LYS A 210 12.81 11.29 -5.22
C LYS A 210 11.66 12.24 -4.85
N PHE A 211 11.72 13.48 -5.32
CA PHE A 211 10.67 14.48 -5.12
C PHE A 211 9.27 13.96 -5.51
N SER A 212 9.19 13.16 -6.58
CA SER A 212 7.95 12.52 -7.02
C SER A 212 7.35 11.57 -5.98
N THR A 213 8.19 10.82 -5.25
CA THR A 213 7.75 9.91 -4.19
C THR A 213 7.21 10.69 -2.99
N THR A 214 7.89 11.76 -2.57
CA THR A 214 7.42 12.63 -1.48
C THR A 214 6.07 13.28 -1.81
N ARG A 215 5.91 13.81 -3.03
CA ARG A 215 4.64 14.39 -3.50
C ARG A 215 3.51 13.35 -3.46
N GLN A 216 3.78 12.13 -3.92
CA GLN A 216 2.81 11.04 -3.91
C GLN A 216 2.36 10.66 -2.50
N MET A 217 3.27 10.64 -1.52
CA MET A 217 2.92 10.40 -0.12
C MET A 217 1.99 11.50 0.43
N VAL A 218 2.18 12.76 0.03
CA VAL A 218 1.27 13.85 0.40
C VAL A 218 -0.12 13.65 -0.16
N VAL A 219 -0.25 13.20 -1.43
CA VAL A 219 -1.55 12.85 -2.04
C VAL A 219 -2.25 11.77 -1.24
N TYR A 220 -1.56 10.66 -0.96
CA TYR A 220 -2.13 9.56 -0.18
C TYR A 220 -2.58 9.99 1.21
N LYS A 221 -1.78 10.83 1.88
CA LYS A 221 -2.12 11.38 3.19
C LYS A 221 -3.40 12.21 3.16
N LEU A 222 -3.55 13.07 2.15
CA LEU A 222 -4.73 13.94 2.04
C LEU A 222 -5.99 13.18 1.59
N MET A 223 -5.87 12.18 0.72
CA MET A 223 -6.98 11.28 0.38
C MET A 223 -7.47 10.53 1.62
N LEU A 224 -6.54 9.96 2.40
CA LEU A 224 -6.87 9.22 3.61
C LEU A 224 -7.48 10.12 4.69
N SER A 225 -6.94 11.33 4.87
CA SER A 225 -7.52 12.32 5.78
C SER A 225 -8.94 12.70 5.37
N SER A 226 -9.24 12.76 4.07
CA SER A 226 -10.59 13.06 3.57
C SER A 226 -11.57 11.92 3.88
N LEU A 227 -11.15 10.66 3.73
CA LEU A 227 -11.94 9.50 4.18
C LEU A 227 -12.17 9.51 5.70
N GLN A 228 -11.15 9.84 6.49
CA GLN A 228 -11.29 9.92 7.95
C GLN A 228 -12.27 11.02 8.39
N LYS A 229 -12.27 12.18 7.71
CA LYS A 229 -13.24 13.25 7.98
C LYS A 229 -14.65 12.87 7.53
N GLY A 230 -14.81 12.23 6.37
CA GLY A 230 -16.11 11.68 5.96
C GLY A 230 -16.65 10.63 6.94
N TYR A 231 -15.78 9.77 7.48
CA TYR A 231 -16.14 8.84 8.56
C TYR A 231 -16.54 9.55 9.86
N ALA A 232 -15.86 10.66 10.21
CA ALA A 232 -16.23 11.45 11.37
C ALA A 232 -17.65 12.05 11.24
N VAL A 233 -18.09 12.37 10.02
CA VAL A 233 -19.50 12.75 9.76
C VAL A 233 -20.43 11.59 10.08
N LEU A 234 -20.15 10.37 9.59
CA LEU A 234 -20.95 9.18 9.93
C LEU A 234 -21.01 8.92 11.45
N ASP A 235 -19.90 9.13 12.15
CA ASP A 235 -19.86 8.99 13.60
C ASP A 235 -20.67 10.05 14.33
N ALA A 236 -20.62 11.30 13.86
CA ALA A 236 -21.46 12.37 14.39
C ALA A 236 -22.95 12.11 14.12
N VAL A 237 -23.30 11.61 12.94
CA VAL A 237 -24.68 11.28 12.58
C VAL A 237 -25.26 10.21 13.50
N ASP A 238 -24.54 9.09 13.68
CA ASP A 238 -24.95 7.99 14.57
C ASP A 238 -25.22 8.44 16.02
N ARG A 239 -24.34 9.31 16.55
CA ARG A 239 -24.36 9.69 17.97
C ARG A 239 -25.28 10.86 18.28
N HIS A 240 -25.43 11.79 17.34
CA HIS A 240 -26.07 13.07 17.59
C HIS A 240 -27.28 13.28 16.70
N TYR A 241 -27.20 12.97 15.41
CA TYR A 241 -28.29 13.25 14.47
C TYR A 241 -29.53 12.40 14.74
N PHE A 242 -29.37 11.07 14.87
CA PHE A 242 -30.49 10.16 15.14
C PHE A 242 -31.22 10.44 16.45
N GLN A 243 -30.50 10.97 17.45
CA GLN A 243 -31.05 11.29 18.78
C GLN A 243 -31.63 12.71 18.90
N SER A 244 -31.54 13.53 17.85
CA SER A 244 -32.00 14.92 17.89
C SER A 244 -33.47 15.03 17.47
N GLU A 245 -34.23 15.86 18.18
CA GLU A 245 -35.53 16.34 17.68
C GLU A 245 -35.30 17.22 16.46
N ARG A 246 -35.94 16.87 15.34
CA ARG A 246 -35.70 17.49 14.03
C ARG A 246 -36.98 17.56 13.20
N THR A 247 -36.97 18.43 12.21
CA THR A 247 -38.07 18.57 11.23
C THR A 247 -37.62 18.09 9.86
N GLU A 248 -38.57 17.73 9.01
CA GLU A 248 -38.28 17.37 7.61
C GLU A 248 -37.46 18.45 6.88
N LYS A 249 -37.68 19.74 7.20
CA LYS A 249 -36.88 20.84 6.63
C LYS A 249 -35.42 20.81 7.08
N THR A 250 -35.18 20.42 8.33
CA THR A 250 -33.82 20.24 8.86
C THR A 250 -33.16 19.05 8.17
N ASP A 251 -33.88 17.94 8.00
CA ASP A 251 -33.39 16.76 7.30
C ASP A 251 -33.01 17.08 5.85
N GLU A 252 -33.89 17.72 5.09
CA GLU A 252 -33.62 18.13 3.71
C GLU A 252 -32.43 19.10 3.62
N TYR A 253 -32.28 20.01 4.58
CA TYR A 253 -31.18 20.97 4.61
C TYR A 253 -29.81 20.29 4.82
N PHE A 254 -29.72 19.39 5.81
CA PHE A 254 -28.50 18.65 6.10
C PHE A 254 -28.18 17.65 4.98
N ASP A 255 -29.18 16.95 4.45
CA ASP A 255 -29.01 15.98 3.36
C ASP A 255 -28.47 16.66 2.09
N ASN A 256 -29.06 17.79 1.68
CA ASN A 256 -28.61 18.55 0.51
C ASN A 256 -27.17 19.07 0.66
N HIS A 257 -26.78 19.53 1.86
CA HIS A 257 -25.39 19.94 2.08
C HIS A 257 -24.45 18.74 2.05
N LEU A 258 -24.85 17.61 2.64
CA LEU A 258 -24.06 16.39 2.62
C LEU A 258 -23.84 15.87 1.19
N GLU A 259 -24.88 15.88 0.35
CA GLU A 259 -24.78 15.44 -1.04
C GLU A 259 -23.79 16.31 -1.83
N LYS A 260 -23.77 17.63 -1.61
CA LYS A 260 -22.77 18.52 -2.22
C LYS A 260 -21.35 18.13 -1.85
N LEU A 261 -21.10 17.82 -0.57
CA LEU A 261 -19.79 17.37 -0.09
C LEU A 261 -19.39 16.03 -0.69
N ILE A 262 -20.31 15.07 -0.79
CA ILE A 262 -20.05 13.75 -1.38
C ILE A 262 -19.72 13.88 -2.86
N LYS A 263 -20.54 14.62 -3.61
CA LYS A 263 -20.31 14.89 -5.04
C LYS A 263 -18.97 15.57 -5.27
N PHE A 264 -18.61 16.54 -4.45
CA PHE A 264 -17.32 17.21 -4.54
C PHE A 264 -16.16 16.25 -4.27
N HIS A 265 -16.26 15.37 -3.25
CA HIS A 265 -15.24 14.35 -3.02
C HIS A 265 -15.08 13.42 -4.22
N GLU A 266 -16.19 12.97 -4.82
CA GLU A 266 -16.16 12.15 -6.03
C GLU A 266 -15.44 12.86 -7.19
N HIS A 267 -15.76 14.13 -7.44
CA HIS A 267 -15.12 14.93 -8.48
C HIS A 267 -13.62 15.09 -8.23
N VAL A 268 -13.21 15.36 -7.00
CA VAL A 268 -11.80 15.46 -6.62
C VAL A 268 -11.06 14.14 -6.89
N LEU A 269 -11.65 12.99 -6.57
CA LEU A 269 -11.07 11.69 -6.89
C LEU A 269 -10.97 11.45 -8.42
N LEU A 270 -11.98 11.87 -9.18
CA LEU A 270 -11.97 11.78 -10.65
C LEU A 270 -10.91 12.68 -11.29
N LYS A 271 -10.62 13.85 -10.72
CA LYS A 271 -9.48 14.70 -11.11
C LYS A 271 -8.15 13.95 -10.97
N PHE A 272 -7.93 13.24 -9.86
CA PHE A 272 -6.73 12.39 -9.68
C PHE A 272 -6.67 11.20 -10.65
N GLU A 273 -7.80 10.77 -11.20
CA GLU A 273 -7.88 9.73 -12.24
C GLU A 273 -7.72 10.27 -13.67
N ASP A 274 -7.44 11.58 -13.84
CA ASP A 274 -7.38 12.25 -15.15
C ASP A 274 -8.71 12.26 -15.92
N LYS A 275 -9.82 12.12 -15.21
CA LYS A 275 -11.16 12.03 -15.82
C LYS A 275 -11.90 13.36 -15.84
N LEU A 276 -11.45 14.31 -15.01
CA LEU A 276 -11.98 15.65 -14.93
C LEU A 276 -10.85 16.67 -15.02
N LYS A 277 -11.12 17.78 -15.70
CA LYS A 277 -10.21 18.92 -15.79
C LYS A 277 -10.15 19.69 -14.46
N PRO A 278 -9.10 20.49 -14.23
CA PRO A 278 -9.09 21.47 -13.16
C PRO A 278 -10.30 22.39 -13.25
N ASN A 279 -10.85 22.75 -12.09
CA ASN A 279 -11.98 23.67 -12.02
C ASN A 279 -11.94 24.44 -10.69
N ASP A 280 -11.44 25.66 -10.73
CA ASP A 280 -11.32 26.52 -9.56
C ASP A 280 -12.68 26.92 -8.99
N HIS A 281 -13.70 27.09 -9.84
CA HIS A 281 -15.03 27.55 -9.42
C HIS A 281 -15.74 26.57 -8.48
N GLU A 282 -15.55 25.27 -8.68
CA GLU A 282 -16.19 24.25 -7.85
C GLU A 282 -15.64 24.26 -6.43
N GLY A 283 -14.31 24.44 -6.28
CA GLY A 283 -13.69 24.58 -4.97
C GLY A 283 -14.18 25.82 -4.22
N GLU A 284 -14.24 26.96 -4.90
CA GLU A 284 -14.76 28.22 -4.33
C GLU A 284 -16.23 28.10 -3.90
N GLU A 285 -17.07 27.46 -4.73
CA GLU A 285 -18.48 27.25 -4.42
C GLU A 285 -18.66 26.35 -3.18
N ILE A 286 -17.86 25.29 -3.05
CA ILE A 286 -17.92 24.41 -1.88
C ILE A 286 -17.47 25.15 -0.63
N VAL A 287 -16.40 25.96 -0.68
CA VAL A 287 -16.00 26.78 0.46
C VAL A 287 -17.13 27.71 0.90
N ARG A 288 -17.75 28.42 -0.05
CA ARG A 288 -18.85 29.35 0.24
C ARG A 288 -20.05 28.63 0.87
N THR A 289 -20.52 27.56 0.22
CA THR A 289 -21.69 26.81 0.72
C THR A 289 -21.44 26.13 2.05
N ASN A 290 -20.19 25.70 2.32
CA ASN A 290 -19.81 25.12 3.60
C ASN A 290 -19.81 26.15 4.74
N VAL A 291 -19.38 27.39 4.48
CA VAL A 291 -19.49 28.50 5.44
C VAL A 291 -20.96 28.87 5.69
N GLU A 292 -21.74 29.07 4.63
CA GLU A 292 -23.18 29.39 4.73
C GLU A 292 -23.96 28.33 5.52
N PHE A 293 -23.58 27.05 5.35
CA PHE A 293 -24.16 25.93 6.08
C PHE A 293 -23.85 26.01 7.58
N MET A 294 -22.60 26.25 7.95
CA MET A 294 -22.20 26.38 9.34
C MET A 294 -22.84 27.61 10.01
N GLU A 295 -22.83 28.77 9.36
CA GLU A 295 -23.47 29.99 9.87
C GLU A 295 -24.95 29.77 10.13
N SER A 296 -25.65 29.13 9.17
CA SER A 296 -27.06 28.78 9.34
C SER A 296 -27.29 27.78 10.48
N ALA A 297 -26.41 26.80 10.66
CA ALA A 297 -26.51 25.85 11.77
C ALA A 297 -26.31 26.53 13.14
N ILE A 298 -25.54 27.61 13.21
CA ILE A 298 -25.32 28.40 14.43
C ILE A 298 -26.48 29.39 14.67
N GLU A 299 -27.00 30.03 13.61
CA GLU A 299 -27.96 31.14 13.73
C GLU A 299 -29.44 30.73 13.63
N ARG A 300 -29.77 29.66 12.88
CA ARG A 300 -31.14 29.37 12.40
C ARG A 300 -31.78 28.08 12.93
N ILE A 301 -31.14 27.34 13.83
CA ILE A 301 -31.77 26.17 14.44
C ILE A 301 -32.71 26.66 15.56
N GLU A 302 -33.96 27.00 15.22
CA GLU A 302 -35.01 27.43 16.15
C GLU A 302 -35.65 26.27 16.95
N PHE A 303 -34.85 25.45 17.65
CA PHE A 303 -35.38 24.32 18.46
C PHE A 303 -34.83 24.29 19.89
N ASP A 304 -35.49 23.47 20.73
CA ASP A 304 -35.13 23.18 22.11
C ASP A 304 -33.60 23.03 22.28
N ARG A 305 -33.09 23.59 23.38
CA ARG A 305 -31.67 23.90 23.58
C ARG A 305 -30.78 22.66 23.44
N GLU A 306 -31.32 21.46 23.70
CA GLU A 306 -30.58 20.20 23.63
C GLU A 306 -30.43 19.64 22.20
N GLY A 307 -31.47 19.70 21.37
CA GLY A 307 -31.41 19.29 19.96
C GLY A 307 -30.48 20.17 19.12
N MET A 308 -30.49 21.48 19.40
CA MET A 308 -29.59 22.47 18.78
C MET A 308 -28.12 22.11 18.98
N LEU A 309 -27.73 21.73 20.20
CA LEU A 309 -26.34 21.39 20.52
C LEU A 309 -25.88 20.14 19.77
N ARG A 310 -26.73 19.12 19.66
CA ARG A 310 -26.39 17.88 18.95
C ARG A 310 -26.23 18.11 17.45
N LEU A 311 -27.14 18.85 16.83
CA LEU A 311 -27.06 19.19 15.40
C LEU A 311 -25.83 20.05 15.08
N SER A 312 -25.40 20.93 16.01
CA SER A 312 -24.18 21.72 15.84
C SER A 312 -22.91 20.86 15.73
N ILE A 313 -22.86 19.72 16.43
CA ILE A 313 -21.74 18.77 16.35
C ILE A 313 -21.69 18.11 14.98
N VAL A 314 -22.85 17.73 14.44
CA VAL A 314 -22.96 17.14 13.10
C VAL A 314 -22.55 18.17 12.05
N ALA A 315 -23.04 19.40 12.16
CA ALA A 315 -22.68 20.47 11.26
C ALA A 315 -21.16 20.77 11.29
N ALA A 316 -20.54 20.74 12.48
CA ALA A 316 -19.09 20.88 12.64
C ALA A 316 -18.30 19.77 11.95
N ALA A 317 -18.75 18.52 12.07
CA ALA A 317 -18.11 17.40 11.37
C ALA A 317 -18.22 17.55 9.84
N MET A 318 -19.38 17.95 9.32
CA MET A 318 -19.58 18.21 7.89
C MET A 318 -18.73 19.37 7.39
N TYR A 319 -18.63 20.45 8.18
CA TYR A 319 -17.79 21.59 7.86
C TYR A 319 -16.32 21.22 7.75
N ASP A 320 -15.79 20.48 8.73
CA ASP A 320 -14.40 20.01 8.73
C ASP A 320 -14.12 19.04 7.58
N TYR A 321 -15.12 18.21 7.21
CA TYR A 321 -15.04 17.38 6.01
C TYR A 321 -14.92 18.23 4.74
N GLY A 322 -15.79 19.22 4.53
CA GLY A 322 -15.70 20.12 3.38
C GLY A 322 -14.39 20.90 3.31
N TYR A 323 -13.88 21.37 4.45
CA TYR A 323 -12.56 22.02 4.53
C TYR A 323 -11.42 21.09 4.09
N GLN A 324 -11.46 19.83 4.52
CA GLN A 324 -10.46 18.84 4.13
C GLN A 324 -10.56 18.45 2.64
N LEU A 325 -11.78 18.41 2.08
CA LEU A 325 -11.99 18.17 0.64
C LEU A 325 -11.43 19.28 -0.22
N GLU A 326 -11.61 20.55 0.17
CA GLU A 326 -11.01 21.68 -0.52
C GLU A 326 -9.49 21.50 -0.61
N ARG A 327 -8.87 21.20 0.53
CA ARG A 327 -7.42 21.06 0.60
C ARG A 327 -6.90 19.93 -0.29
N LEU A 328 -7.69 18.88 -0.44
CA LEU A 328 -7.43 17.80 -1.40
C LEU A 328 -7.62 18.27 -2.84
N ASN A 329 -8.66 19.07 -3.13
CA ASN A 329 -8.92 19.66 -4.44
C ASN A 329 -7.77 20.55 -4.93
N ARG A 330 -7.27 21.49 -4.10
CA ARG A 330 -6.11 22.34 -4.47
C ARG A 330 -4.89 21.53 -4.88
N LEU A 331 -4.67 20.40 -4.22
CA LEU A 331 -3.58 19.50 -4.56
C LEU A 331 -3.82 18.83 -5.92
N ALA A 332 -5.06 18.41 -6.20
CA ALA A 332 -5.43 17.82 -7.48
C ALA A 332 -5.23 18.81 -8.64
N ASP A 333 -5.72 20.04 -8.50
CA ASP A 333 -5.59 21.09 -9.51
C ASP A 333 -4.11 21.44 -9.76
N HIS A 334 -3.30 21.63 -8.70
CA HIS A 334 -1.85 21.84 -8.84
C HIS A 334 -1.13 20.65 -9.51
N ILE A 335 -1.62 19.42 -9.35
CA ILE A 335 -1.05 18.25 -10.04
C ILE A 335 -1.32 18.32 -11.54
N LEU A 336 -2.57 18.55 -11.91
CA LEU A 336 -2.99 18.67 -13.30
C LEU A 336 -2.27 19.82 -14.03
N ASP A 337 -2.19 21.02 -13.43
CA ASP A 337 -1.50 22.17 -14.03
C ASP A 337 0.01 21.91 -14.26
N SER A 338 0.63 21.17 -13.33
CA SER A 338 2.04 20.80 -13.44
C SER A 338 2.33 19.76 -14.53
N GLU A 339 1.30 19.06 -15.00
CA GLU A 339 1.37 18.07 -16.07
C GLU A 339 0.98 18.68 -17.42
N GLU A 340 -0.03 19.55 -17.49
CA GLU A 340 -0.37 20.28 -18.73
C GLU A 340 0.77 21.19 -19.21
N SER A 341 1.55 21.78 -18.30
CA SER A 341 2.75 22.57 -18.62
C SER A 341 3.93 21.72 -19.13
N LYS A 342 3.87 20.39 -19.02
CA LYS A 342 4.87 19.45 -19.52
C LYS A 342 4.29 18.67 -20.70
N ASP A 343 4.30 19.30 -21.87
CA ASP A 343 3.92 18.65 -23.12
C ASP A 343 4.88 17.48 -23.48
N ASN A 344 4.58 16.27 -23.00
CA ASN A 344 4.74 14.99 -23.70
C ASN A 344 4.34 13.77 -22.84
N SER A 345 3.26 13.11 -23.28
CA SER A 345 3.05 11.66 -23.31
C SER A 345 2.99 10.82 -22.03
N ASP A 346 2.60 11.35 -20.87
CA ASP A 346 2.32 10.52 -19.69
C ASP A 346 1.30 11.24 -18.78
N GLY A 347 0.01 11.21 -19.14
CA GLY A 347 -1.08 11.73 -18.28
C GLY A 347 -1.09 11.05 -16.90
N LEU A 348 -1.85 11.56 -15.93
CA LEU A 348 -1.95 11.08 -14.55
C LEU A 348 -2.01 9.54 -14.38
N SER A 349 -2.57 8.81 -15.35
CA SER A 349 -2.53 7.35 -15.40
C SER A 349 -1.11 6.77 -15.49
N ALA A 350 -0.17 7.43 -16.16
CA ALA A 350 1.26 7.16 -16.18
C ALA A 350 1.98 7.63 -14.92
N TRP A 351 1.53 8.71 -14.26
CA TRP A 351 2.04 9.14 -12.96
C TRP A 351 1.68 8.16 -11.83
N LEU A 352 0.46 7.60 -11.85
CA LEU A 352 0.04 6.51 -10.96
C LEU A 352 0.61 5.13 -11.37
N LYS A 353 0.99 4.93 -12.65
CA LYS A 353 1.60 3.69 -13.17
C LYS A 353 3.14 3.65 -13.04
N LYS A 354 3.85 4.78 -12.95
CA LYS A 354 5.30 4.87 -12.66
C LYS A 354 5.58 4.90 -11.15
#